data_AF-A0A4Q9LIX3-F1
#
_entry.id   AF-A0A4Q9LIX3-F1
#
_cell.length_a   1.000
_cell.length_b   1.000
_cell.length_c   1.000
_cell.angle_alpha   90.00
_cell.angle_beta   90.00
_cell.angle_gamma   90.00
#
_symmetry.space_group_name_H-M   'P 1'
#
loop_
_entity.id
_entity.type
_entity.pdbx_description
1 polymer ?
#
loop_
_entity_poly.entity_id
_entity_poly.type
_entity_poly.pdbx_seq_one_letter_code
_entity_poly.pdbx_strand_id
1 'polypeptide(L)'
;LFNDNLSVLLDSDQKCKFSPKIQLKVLEFCCIFKNSKCDCFFYFPFFVNHEISFEQGFPPGTLKKIFSIPENTNIKKLSYLDNYLDYSDIGALENLKLLENIEWTGNNSKIRFYMLFNITKTYNIKFLDLNEVKLVRKDIKFICSLKSLEILNLTICSFKKKCYRMIRRNKLKTLKCFYFENFFSTKNKKIKMHLQEEFPSSILSISLDN
;
A
#
# COMPACT_ATOMS: atom_id res chain seq x y z
N LEU A 1 -16.04 -38.32 -6.23
CA LEU A 1 -15.55 -38.91 -4.97
C LEU A 1 -14.60 -37.90 -4.33
N PHE A 2 -15.21 -36.95 -3.62
CA PHE A 2 -14.53 -36.01 -2.74
C PHE A 2 -14.26 -36.79 -1.45
N ASN A 3 -12.99 -37.02 -1.10
CA ASN A 3 -12.64 -37.68 0.16
C ASN A 3 -11.88 -36.70 1.05
N ASP A 4 -12.60 -36.13 2.03
CA ASP A 4 -12.41 -36.46 3.45
C ASP A 4 -11.00 -36.40 4.05
N ASN A 5 -10.18 -35.38 3.78
CA ASN A 5 -8.96 -35.16 4.58
C ASN A 5 -8.57 -33.69 4.81
N LEU A 6 -9.52 -32.74 4.71
CA LEU A 6 -9.27 -31.35 5.10
C LEU A 6 -9.62 -31.06 6.58
N SER A 7 -9.83 -32.09 7.38
CA SER A 7 -10.17 -32.01 8.80
C SER A 7 -8.97 -32.12 9.75
N VAL A 8 -7.73 -32.17 9.25
CA VAL A 8 -6.57 -32.56 10.08
C VAL A 8 -5.65 -31.40 10.52
N LEU A 9 -5.91 -30.14 10.18
CA LEU A 9 -5.01 -29.02 10.57
C LEU A 9 -5.70 -27.79 11.15
N LEU A 10 -6.89 -27.96 11.72
CA LEU A 10 -7.45 -26.99 12.66
C LEU A 10 -7.34 -27.59 14.06
N ASP A 11 -6.12 -27.55 14.59
CA ASP A 11 -5.84 -28.02 15.94
C ASP A 11 -6.64 -27.17 16.94
N SER A 12 -7.33 -27.87 17.83
CA SER A 12 -8.45 -27.43 18.65
C SER A 12 -8.13 -26.40 19.74
N ASP A 13 -6.94 -25.81 19.75
CA ASP A 13 -6.41 -25.02 20.87
C ASP A 13 -6.09 -23.54 20.58
N GLN A 14 -6.39 -23.02 19.39
CA GLN A 14 -6.16 -21.61 19.10
C GLN A 14 -7.42 -20.76 19.25
N LYS A 15 -7.54 -20.07 20.40
CA LYS A 15 -8.45 -18.94 20.62
C LYS A 15 -8.07 -17.72 19.76
N CYS A 16 -8.07 -17.85 18.44
CA CYS A 16 -7.97 -16.72 17.52
C CYS A 16 -9.38 -16.40 17.01
N LYS A 17 -9.98 -15.33 17.55
CA LYS A 17 -11.28 -14.83 17.08
C LYS A 17 -11.11 -14.17 15.71
N PHE A 18 -11.30 -14.93 14.63
CA PHE A 18 -11.39 -14.35 13.28
C PHE A 18 -12.86 -14.07 12.91
N SER A 19 -13.06 -12.94 12.22
CA SER A 19 -14.34 -12.45 11.70
C SER A 19 -14.91 -13.37 10.61
N PRO A 20 -16.23 -13.65 10.58
CA PRO A 20 -16.82 -14.68 9.71
C PRO A 20 -17.13 -14.13 8.32
N LYS A 21 -16.14 -14.03 7.43
CA LYS A 21 -16.38 -14.00 5.98
C LYS A 21 -15.26 -14.73 5.24
N ILE A 22 -15.47 -16.03 5.00
CA ILE A 22 -14.63 -16.86 4.14
C ILE A 22 -15.50 -17.32 2.97
N GLN A 23 -15.05 -17.09 1.74
CA GLN A 23 -15.47 -17.86 0.58
C GLN A 23 -14.23 -18.38 -0.16
N LEU A 24 -14.13 -19.70 -0.20
CA LEU A 24 -13.03 -20.53 -0.69
C LEU A 24 -13.26 -20.96 -2.15
N LYS A 25 -12.19 -21.04 -2.98
CA LYS A 25 -12.12 -22.02 -4.10
C LYS A 25 -10.75 -22.40 -4.70
N VAL A 26 -9.70 -22.62 -3.89
CA VAL A 26 -8.46 -23.44 -4.13
C VAL A 26 -7.64 -23.37 -5.45
N LEU A 27 -6.38 -22.90 -5.37
CA LEU A 27 -5.11 -23.49 -5.90
C LEU A 27 -3.87 -22.68 -5.40
N GLU A 28 -2.69 -23.31 -5.30
CA GLU A 28 -1.74 -23.25 -4.17
C GLU A 28 -0.58 -22.22 -4.23
N PHE A 29 -0.19 -21.63 -3.09
CA PHE A 29 1.21 -21.24 -2.78
C PHE A 29 1.45 -21.10 -1.26
N CYS A 30 2.61 -21.53 -0.76
CA CYS A 30 2.98 -21.47 0.66
C CYS A 30 3.73 -20.16 1.01
N CYS A 31 3.33 -19.48 2.09
CA CYS A 31 4.17 -18.45 2.73
C CYS A 31 4.44 -18.85 4.19
N ILE A 32 5.72 -18.87 4.57
CA ILE A 32 6.18 -19.23 5.91
C ILE A 32 6.10 -18.00 6.81
N PHE A 33 5.42 -18.10 7.95
CA PHE A 33 5.47 -17.11 9.01
C PHE A 33 6.22 -17.68 10.20
N LYS A 34 7.28 -16.99 10.63
CA LYS A 34 7.97 -17.30 11.87
C LYS A 34 7.37 -16.45 12.99
N ASN A 35 6.60 -17.07 13.87
CA ASN A 35 6.26 -16.46 15.16
C ASN A 35 7.24 -17.02 16.22
N SER A 36 7.70 -16.19 17.14
CA SER A 36 8.73 -16.48 18.15
C SER A 36 8.44 -17.66 19.10
N LYS A 37 7.31 -18.34 18.96
CA LYS A 37 6.90 -19.49 19.78
C LYS A 37 6.38 -20.70 19.00
N CYS A 38 6.10 -20.60 17.70
CA CYS A 38 5.67 -21.72 16.86
C CYS A 38 5.87 -21.38 15.37
N ASP A 39 6.39 -22.34 14.61
CA ASP A 39 6.34 -22.34 13.14
C ASP A 39 4.91 -22.72 12.72
N CYS A 40 3.98 -21.77 12.77
CA CYS A 40 2.61 -21.99 12.32
C CYS A 40 2.52 -21.81 10.80
N PHE A 41 2.09 -22.86 10.10
CA PHE A 41 1.79 -22.82 8.67
C PHE A 41 0.35 -22.34 8.47
N PHE A 42 0.17 -21.17 7.88
CA PHE A 42 -1.16 -20.68 7.54
C PHE A 42 -1.43 -20.86 6.05
N TYR A 43 -2.48 -21.62 5.76
CA TYR A 43 -3.02 -21.84 4.42
C TYR A 43 -4.00 -20.72 4.08
N PHE A 44 -3.66 -19.85 3.14
CA PHE A 44 -4.60 -18.85 2.64
C PHE A 44 -4.93 -19.11 1.16
N PRO A 45 -6.18 -19.45 0.83
CA PRO A 45 -6.64 -19.55 -0.54
C PRO A 45 -6.82 -18.13 -1.09
N PHE A 46 -5.86 -17.60 -1.84
CA PHE A 46 -6.06 -16.35 -2.56
C PHE A 46 -6.71 -16.63 -3.93
N PHE A 47 -8.05 -16.62 -3.96
CA PHE A 47 -8.75 -16.08 -5.12
C PHE A 47 -8.74 -14.60 -4.84
N VAL A 48 -7.76 -13.89 -5.39
CA VAL A 48 -7.80 -12.47 -5.18
C VAL A 48 -9.03 -11.99 -5.95
N ASN A 49 -10.07 -11.69 -5.18
CA ASN A 49 -11.07 -10.72 -5.55
C ASN A 49 -10.35 -9.51 -6.16
N HIS A 50 -11.07 -8.57 -6.74
CA HIS A 50 -10.43 -7.33 -7.17
C HIS A 50 -9.75 -6.55 -6.00
N GLU A 51 -9.68 -7.10 -4.78
CA GLU A 51 -9.15 -6.50 -3.57
C GLU A 51 -8.32 -7.51 -2.77
N ILE A 52 -7.21 -7.06 -2.18
CA ILE A 52 -6.36 -7.84 -1.25
C ILE A 52 -5.86 -6.96 -0.12
N SER A 53 -5.76 -7.54 1.08
CA SER A 53 -5.22 -6.88 2.27
C SER A 53 -4.11 -7.72 2.89
N PHE A 54 -3.04 -7.03 3.31
CA PHE A 54 -1.92 -7.59 4.06
C PHE A 54 -1.85 -6.87 5.41
N GLU A 55 -2.32 -7.53 6.45
CA GLU A 55 -2.19 -7.09 7.85
C GLU A 55 -0.75 -7.26 8.36
N GLN A 56 -0.45 -6.88 9.59
CA GLN A 56 0.89 -7.01 10.16
C GLN A 56 1.42 -8.47 10.22
N GLY A 57 2.71 -8.64 9.94
CA GLY A 57 3.48 -9.84 10.23
C GLY A 57 4.02 -10.61 9.01
N PHE A 58 3.71 -10.18 7.79
CA PHE A 58 4.21 -10.82 6.56
C PHE A 58 5.71 -10.59 6.40
N PRO A 59 6.47 -11.63 6.04
CA PRO A 59 7.90 -11.49 5.80
C PRO A 59 8.17 -10.68 4.51
N PRO A 60 9.36 -10.04 4.40
CA PRO A 60 9.80 -9.44 3.15
C PRO A 60 9.76 -10.40 1.96
N GLY A 61 9.50 -9.86 0.78
CA GLY A 61 9.40 -10.59 -0.48
C GLY A 61 8.04 -11.24 -0.71
N THR A 62 7.14 -11.20 0.27
CA THR A 62 5.78 -11.77 0.15
C THR A 62 5.04 -11.15 -1.04
N LEU A 63 5.06 -9.83 -1.17
CA LEU A 63 4.34 -9.15 -2.27
C LEU A 63 4.90 -9.57 -3.63
N LYS A 64 6.23 -9.63 -3.77
CA LYS A 64 6.86 -10.03 -5.03
C LYS A 64 6.51 -11.46 -5.39
N LYS A 65 6.51 -12.38 -4.41
CA LYS A 65 6.10 -13.77 -4.63
C LYS A 65 4.67 -13.85 -5.12
N ILE A 66 3.73 -13.23 -4.42
CA ILE A 66 2.29 -13.30 -4.74
C ILE A 66 2.00 -12.70 -6.12
N PHE A 67 2.53 -11.50 -6.42
CA PHE A 67 2.22 -10.79 -7.66
C PHE A 67 3.14 -11.13 -8.83
N SER A 68 4.10 -12.05 -8.64
CA SER A 68 4.83 -12.69 -9.73
C SER A 68 4.01 -13.76 -10.44
N ILE A 69 2.97 -14.28 -9.77
CA ILE A 69 2.03 -15.27 -10.31
C ILE A 69 1.05 -14.54 -11.25
N PRO A 70 0.99 -14.88 -12.55
CA PRO A 70 0.17 -14.17 -13.53
C PRO A 70 -1.32 -14.07 -13.14
N GLU A 71 -1.86 -15.11 -12.52
CA GLU A 71 -3.25 -15.21 -12.07
C GLU A 71 -3.61 -14.18 -11.00
N ASN A 72 -2.62 -13.72 -10.22
CA ASN A 72 -2.79 -12.76 -9.12
C ASN A 72 -2.65 -11.30 -9.58
N THR A 73 -2.63 -11.02 -10.88
CA THR A 73 -2.39 -9.66 -11.39
C THR A 73 -3.66 -8.82 -11.59
N ASN A 74 -4.85 -9.42 -11.44
CA ASN A 74 -6.15 -8.80 -11.70
C ASN A 74 -6.67 -7.90 -10.55
N ILE A 75 -5.78 -7.47 -9.66
CA ILE A 75 -6.12 -6.71 -8.46
C ILE A 75 -6.46 -5.28 -8.83
N LYS A 76 -7.54 -4.75 -8.24
CA LYS A 76 -7.92 -3.33 -8.29
C LYS A 76 -7.66 -2.58 -6.99
N LYS A 77 -7.67 -3.26 -5.84
CA LYS A 77 -7.42 -2.66 -4.51
C LYS A 77 -6.36 -3.44 -3.73
N LEU A 78 -5.38 -2.74 -3.21
CA LEU A 78 -4.37 -3.28 -2.31
C LEU A 78 -4.40 -2.50 -1.00
N SER A 79 -4.53 -3.20 0.12
CA SER A 79 -4.27 -2.67 1.46
C SER A 79 -3.02 -3.33 2.03
N TYR A 80 -2.08 -2.56 2.54
CA TYR A 80 -0.82 -3.05 3.08
C TYR A 80 -0.48 -2.31 4.37
N LEU A 81 -0.52 -3.01 5.51
CA LEU A 81 -0.42 -2.44 6.84
C LEU A 81 0.80 -3.01 7.59
N ASP A 82 1.72 -2.13 7.97
CA ASP A 82 2.78 -2.36 8.97
C ASP A 82 3.65 -3.61 8.78
N ASN A 83 3.86 -3.98 7.52
CA ASN A 83 4.78 -5.05 7.14
C ASN A 83 6.14 -4.50 6.72
N TYR A 84 7.18 -5.26 7.03
CA TYR A 84 8.55 -4.88 6.71
C TYR A 84 8.88 -5.22 5.25
N LEU A 85 9.31 -4.21 4.48
CA LEU A 85 9.76 -4.39 3.09
C LEU A 85 11.27 -4.37 2.96
N ASP A 86 11.83 -5.24 2.11
CA ASP A 86 13.24 -5.18 1.74
C ASP A 86 13.49 -5.26 0.23
N TYR A 87 14.75 -5.48 -0.16
CA TYR A 87 15.16 -5.51 -1.57
C TYR A 87 14.49 -6.63 -2.37
N SER A 88 13.96 -7.67 -1.72
CA SER A 88 13.21 -8.74 -2.39
C SER A 88 11.82 -8.30 -2.86
N ASP A 89 11.29 -7.18 -2.35
CA ASP A 89 9.99 -6.61 -2.76
C ASP A 89 10.09 -5.65 -3.96
N ILE A 90 11.29 -5.44 -4.52
CA ILE A 90 11.46 -4.54 -5.66
C ILE A 90 10.63 -4.99 -6.87
N GLY A 91 9.85 -4.06 -7.41
CA GLY A 91 8.96 -4.30 -8.53
C GLY A 91 7.79 -5.23 -8.18
N ALA A 92 7.44 -5.40 -6.90
CA ALA A 92 6.33 -6.27 -6.51
C ALA A 92 4.98 -5.89 -7.15
N LEU A 93 4.77 -4.62 -7.49
CA LEU A 93 3.53 -4.11 -8.06
C LEU A 93 3.63 -3.83 -9.57
N GLU A 94 4.74 -4.21 -10.22
CA GLU A 94 5.03 -3.79 -11.61
C GLU A 94 4.12 -4.40 -12.68
N ASN A 95 3.41 -5.49 -12.33
CA ASN A 95 2.52 -6.21 -13.23
C ASN A 95 1.03 -6.01 -12.90
N LEU A 96 0.72 -5.25 -11.84
CA LEU A 96 -0.66 -4.98 -11.42
C LEU A 96 -1.29 -3.85 -12.25
N LYS A 97 -1.59 -4.15 -13.52
CA LYS A 97 -2.10 -3.16 -14.49
C LYS A 97 -3.50 -2.63 -14.15
N LEU A 98 -4.29 -3.41 -13.43
CA LEU A 98 -5.66 -3.06 -13.04
C LEU A 98 -5.74 -2.37 -11.68
N LEU A 99 -4.60 -2.15 -10.99
CA LEU A 99 -4.58 -1.57 -9.65
C LEU A 99 -5.04 -0.11 -9.71
N GLU A 100 -6.16 0.18 -9.07
CA GLU A 100 -6.78 1.51 -9.00
C GLU A 100 -6.64 2.13 -7.61
N ASN A 101 -6.64 1.30 -6.56
CA ASN A 101 -6.71 1.74 -5.16
C ASN A 101 -5.57 1.14 -4.35
N ILE A 102 -4.83 2.00 -3.65
CA ILE A 102 -3.76 1.58 -2.74
C ILE A 102 -3.98 2.27 -1.41
N GLU A 103 -4.08 1.46 -0.36
CA GLU A 103 -4.00 1.88 1.04
C GLU A 103 -2.70 1.31 1.59
N TRP A 104 -1.80 2.18 2.02
CA TRP A 104 -0.45 1.79 2.41
C TRP A 104 -0.04 2.48 3.70
N THR A 105 0.13 1.69 4.76
CA THR A 105 0.54 2.20 6.06
C THR A 105 1.85 1.55 6.48
N GLY A 106 2.78 2.37 6.97
CA GLY A 106 3.97 1.90 7.69
C GLY A 106 5.27 2.48 7.18
N ASN A 107 6.26 2.51 8.07
CA ASN A 107 7.57 3.15 7.85
C ASN A 107 8.75 2.16 7.91
N ASN A 108 8.48 0.89 8.16
CA ASN A 108 9.49 -0.14 8.31
C ASN A 108 9.90 -0.68 6.95
N SER A 109 10.81 0.00 6.26
CA SER A 109 11.29 -0.47 4.95
C SER A 109 12.76 -0.17 4.68
N LYS A 110 13.46 -1.13 4.06
CA LYS A 110 14.78 -0.92 3.42
C LYS A 110 14.65 -0.31 2.02
N ILE A 111 13.48 -0.44 1.38
CA ILE A 111 13.19 0.13 0.06
C ILE A 111 12.24 1.32 0.15
N ARG A 112 12.09 2.05 -0.96
CA ARG A 112 11.17 3.19 -1.10
C ARG A 112 9.92 2.78 -1.85
N PHE A 113 8.81 3.47 -1.62
CA PHE A 113 7.52 3.18 -2.25
C PHE A 113 7.61 3.10 -3.78
N TYR A 114 8.32 4.03 -4.43
CA TYR A 114 8.49 4.01 -5.90
C TYR A 114 9.19 2.76 -6.41
N MET A 115 9.97 2.06 -5.57
CA MET A 115 10.73 0.86 -5.95
C MET A 115 9.84 -0.37 -6.08
N LEU A 116 8.60 -0.32 -5.57
CA LEU A 116 7.61 -1.37 -5.78
C LEU A 116 7.07 -1.40 -7.21
N PHE A 117 7.27 -0.31 -7.96
CA PHE A 117 6.76 -0.13 -9.32
C PHE A 117 7.89 -0.10 -10.34
N ASN A 118 7.58 -0.49 -11.57
CA ASN A 118 8.39 -0.10 -12.71
C ASN A 118 8.00 1.32 -13.15
N ILE A 119 8.88 2.28 -12.89
CA ILE A 119 8.66 3.71 -13.15
C ILE A 119 8.59 4.11 -14.63
N THR A 120 8.89 3.20 -15.56
CA THR A 120 8.73 3.45 -17.00
C THR A 120 7.33 3.10 -17.50
N LYS A 121 6.54 2.36 -16.71
CA LYS A 121 5.15 2.01 -17.02
C LYS A 121 4.18 3.08 -16.52
N THR A 122 3.00 3.12 -17.14
CA THR A 122 1.87 3.94 -16.69
C THR A 122 0.92 3.09 -15.86
N TYR A 123 0.40 3.65 -14.77
CA TYR A 123 -0.55 2.99 -13.87
C TYR A 123 -1.83 3.83 -13.78
N ASN A 124 -2.98 3.16 -13.64
CA ASN A 124 -4.30 3.79 -13.55
C ASN A 124 -4.76 3.96 -12.08
N ILE A 125 -3.83 4.28 -11.19
CA ILE A 125 -4.13 4.48 -9.77
C ILE A 125 -4.98 5.74 -9.63
N LYS A 126 -6.19 5.58 -9.08
CA LYS A 126 -7.18 6.63 -8.80
C LYS A 126 -7.15 7.05 -7.34
N PHE A 127 -6.95 6.10 -6.44
CA PHE A 127 -6.88 6.33 -5.00
C PHE A 127 -5.53 5.88 -4.46
N LEU A 128 -4.81 6.81 -3.83
CA LEU A 128 -3.55 6.52 -3.16
C LEU A 128 -3.57 7.10 -1.76
N ASP A 129 -3.67 6.23 -0.77
CA ASP A 129 -3.50 6.56 0.63
C ASP A 129 -2.17 6.03 1.13
N LEU A 130 -1.27 6.95 1.49
CA LEU A 130 0.00 6.65 2.13
C LEU A 130 -0.02 7.26 3.54
N ASN A 131 0.03 6.40 4.54
CA ASN A 131 0.06 6.79 5.93
C ASN A 131 1.39 6.36 6.59
N GLU A 132 1.96 7.25 7.39
CA GLU A 132 3.23 7.03 8.11
C GLU A 132 4.45 6.69 7.23
N VAL A 133 4.39 6.93 5.92
CA VAL A 133 5.48 6.59 4.99
C VAL A 133 6.53 7.71 4.93
N LYS A 134 7.82 7.34 5.03
CA LYS A 134 8.93 8.27 4.74
C LYS A 134 9.21 8.39 3.24
N LEU A 135 8.69 9.44 2.63
CA LEU A 135 8.79 9.69 1.19
C LEU A 135 10.07 10.47 0.82
N VAL A 136 10.72 10.04 -0.25
CA VAL A 136 11.82 10.76 -0.90
C VAL A 136 11.36 11.44 -2.18
N ARG A 137 12.26 12.24 -2.78
CA ARG A 137 11.99 12.97 -4.02
C ARG A 137 11.51 12.06 -5.17
N LYS A 138 12.03 10.83 -5.24
CA LYS A 138 11.65 9.85 -6.27
C LYS A 138 10.23 9.32 -6.06
N ASP A 139 9.80 9.08 -4.81
CA ASP A 139 8.41 8.72 -4.49
C ASP A 139 7.44 9.80 -4.96
N ILE A 140 7.72 11.06 -4.61
CA ILE A 140 6.88 12.18 -5.02
C ILE A 140 6.87 12.35 -6.55
N LYS A 141 7.99 12.11 -7.24
CA LYS A 141 8.03 12.12 -8.71
C LYS A 141 7.10 11.05 -9.31
N PHE A 142 7.13 9.85 -8.74
CA PHE A 142 6.29 8.75 -9.15
C PHE A 142 4.81 9.07 -8.92
N ILE A 143 4.43 9.53 -7.72
CA ILE A 143 3.06 9.94 -7.40
C ILE A 143 2.57 11.02 -8.37
N CYS A 144 3.41 12.03 -8.65
CA CYS A 144 3.10 13.09 -9.61
C CYS A 144 2.93 12.61 -11.06
N SER A 145 3.39 11.39 -11.39
CA SER A 145 3.25 10.82 -12.73
C SER A 145 1.93 10.05 -12.92
N LEU A 146 1.17 9.81 -11.85
CA LEU A 146 -0.11 9.12 -11.86
C LEU A 146 -1.20 10.04 -12.44
N LYS A 147 -1.46 9.92 -13.75
CA LYS A 147 -2.38 10.81 -14.48
C LYS A 147 -3.85 10.62 -14.09
N SER A 148 -4.21 9.46 -13.56
CA SER A 148 -5.58 9.12 -13.16
C SER A 148 -5.87 9.37 -11.69
N LEU A 149 -4.91 9.95 -10.94
CA LEU A 149 -5.01 10.09 -9.49
C LEU A 149 -6.10 11.12 -9.11
N GLU A 150 -7.17 10.64 -8.50
CA GLU A 150 -8.30 11.44 -8.05
C GLU A 150 -8.21 11.78 -6.56
N ILE A 151 -7.71 10.84 -5.76
CA ILE A 151 -7.59 10.99 -4.31
C ILE A 151 -6.16 10.67 -3.90
N LEU A 152 -5.54 11.63 -3.21
CA LEU A 152 -4.22 11.48 -2.64
C LEU A 152 -4.30 11.78 -1.14
N ASN A 153 -3.98 10.80 -0.31
CA ASN A 153 -3.80 10.99 1.12
C ASN A 153 -2.33 10.80 1.47
N LEU A 154 -1.73 11.83 2.07
CA LEU A 154 -0.35 11.85 2.57
C LEU A 154 -0.32 12.27 4.05
N THR A 155 -1.37 11.96 4.82
CA THR A 155 -1.39 12.18 6.27
C THR A 155 -0.24 11.45 6.93
N ILE A 156 0.39 12.08 7.93
CA ILE A 156 1.46 11.50 8.77
C ILE A 156 2.70 11.06 7.95
N CYS A 157 2.80 11.43 6.68
CA CYS A 157 3.98 11.16 5.86
C CYS A 157 5.11 12.16 6.15
N SER A 158 6.36 11.71 6.06
CA SER A 158 7.54 12.56 6.23
C SER A 158 8.34 12.72 4.95
N PHE A 159 8.56 13.96 4.49
CA PHE A 159 9.39 14.24 3.32
C PHE A 159 10.00 15.65 3.29
N LYS A 160 11.10 15.81 2.52
CA LYS A 160 11.88 17.06 2.47
C LYS A 160 11.12 18.20 1.78
N LYS A 161 11.36 19.45 2.23
CA LYS A 161 10.76 20.68 1.67
C LYS A 161 10.82 20.80 0.13
N LYS A 162 11.92 20.34 -0.49
CA LYS A 162 12.09 20.41 -1.94
C LYS A 162 11.09 19.54 -2.73
N CYS A 163 10.46 18.57 -2.08
CA CYS A 163 9.46 17.70 -2.71
C CYS A 163 8.12 18.42 -2.92
N TYR A 164 7.73 19.37 -2.05
CA TYR A 164 6.50 20.16 -2.25
C TYR A 164 6.50 20.96 -3.56
N ARG A 165 7.66 21.50 -3.96
CA ARG A 165 7.81 22.20 -5.25
C ARG A 165 7.51 21.30 -6.45
N MET A 166 7.63 19.99 -6.31
CA MET A 166 7.31 19.04 -7.38
C MET A 166 5.82 18.77 -7.46
N ILE A 167 5.13 18.58 -6.34
CA ILE A 167 3.67 18.43 -6.31
C ILE A 167 3.01 19.63 -7.00
N ARG A 168 3.44 20.84 -6.61
CA ARG A 168 3.06 22.10 -7.25
C ARG A 168 3.25 22.10 -8.78
N ARG A 169 4.44 21.71 -9.27
CA ARG A 169 4.76 21.80 -10.71
C ARG A 169 3.95 20.84 -11.58
N ASN A 170 3.51 19.71 -11.03
CA ASN A 170 2.85 18.67 -11.82
C ASN A 170 1.33 18.88 -11.92
N LYS A 171 0.75 19.85 -11.20
CA LYS A 171 -0.66 20.27 -11.30
C LYS A 171 -1.59 19.08 -11.49
N LEU A 172 -1.61 18.13 -10.54
CA LEU A 172 -2.35 16.87 -10.58
C LEU A 172 -3.82 17.10 -11.02
N LYS A 173 -4.08 17.13 -12.33
CA LYS A 173 -5.28 17.78 -12.90
C LYS A 173 -6.58 17.05 -12.58
N THR A 174 -6.47 15.75 -12.36
CA THR A 174 -7.56 14.83 -12.05
C THR A 174 -7.84 14.75 -10.55
N LEU A 175 -7.00 15.37 -9.71
CA LEU A 175 -7.12 15.31 -8.27
C LEU A 175 -8.36 16.06 -7.80
N LYS A 176 -9.26 15.33 -7.16
CA LYS A 176 -10.49 15.83 -6.53
C LYS A 176 -10.30 16.03 -5.03
N CYS A 177 -9.48 15.20 -4.39
CA CYS A 177 -9.20 15.32 -2.96
C CYS A 177 -7.71 15.12 -2.67
N PHE A 178 -7.15 16.03 -1.87
CA PHE A 178 -5.80 15.96 -1.34
C PHE A 178 -5.83 16.14 0.17
N TYR A 179 -5.56 15.06 0.89
CA TYR A 179 -5.42 15.06 2.34
C TYR A 179 -3.95 15.17 2.72
N PHE A 180 -3.65 16.11 3.60
CA PHE A 180 -2.29 16.35 4.08
C PHE A 180 -2.28 16.74 5.55
N GLU A 181 -1.52 16.01 6.34
CA GLU A 181 -1.28 16.27 7.76
C GLU A 181 0.19 16.04 8.05
N ASN A 182 0.82 16.94 8.81
CA ASN A 182 2.27 16.91 9.01
C ASN A 182 2.64 17.15 10.47
N PHE A 183 3.20 16.11 11.10
CA PHE A 183 3.49 16.06 12.53
C PHE A 183 4.86 16.65 12.93
N PHE A 184 5.72 17.06 11.99
CA PHE A 184 7.08 17.47 12.36
C PHE A 184 7.52 18.85 11.80
N SER A 185 7.68 19.79 12.73
CA SER A 185 8.51 21.01 12.73
C SER A 185 7.89 22.38 12.40
N THR A 186 8.34 23.39 13.14
CA THR A 186 8.02 24.82 13.04
C THR A 186 8.36 25.48 11.68
N LYS A 187 8.98 24.77 10.73
CA LYS A 187 9.29 25.28 9.36
C LYS A 187 8.11 25.15 8.37
N ASN A 188 6.92 24.81 8.86
CA ASN A 188 5.79 24.32 8.06
C ASN A 188 4.76 25.36 7.61
N LYS A 189 4.76 26.61 8.14
CA LYS A 189 3.85 27.68 7.64
C LYS A 189 4.00 27.91 6.13
N LYS A 190 5.24 27.91 5.63
CA LYS A 190 5.51 28.10 4.19
C LYS A 190 4.95 26.97 3.34
N ILE A 191 5.01 25.73 3.81
CA ILE A 191 4.49 24.57 3.07
C ILE A 191 2.97 24.64 2.97
N LYS A 192 2.31 24.92 4.10
CA LYS A 192 0.86 25.14 4.15
C LYS A 192 0.42 26.24 3.17
N MET A 193 1.03 27.42 3.27
CA MET A 193 0.72 28.53 2.37
C MET A 193 0.89 28.11 0.90
N HIS A 194 1.97 27.41 0.57
CA HIS A 194 2.20 26.96 -0.81
C HIS A 194 1.20 25.91 -1.29
N LEU A 195 0.71 25.01 -0.44
CA LEU A 195 -0.33 24.07 -0.83
C LEU A 195 -1.67 24.79 -1.05
N GLN A 196 -2.00 25.74 -0.16
CA GLN A 196 -3.20 26.57 -0.28
C GLN A 196 -3.19 27.52 -1.49
N GLU A 197 -2.01 27.98 -1.93
CA GLU A 197 -1.85 28.77 -3.16
C GLU A 197 -2.13 27.95 -4.44
N GLU A 198 -1.85 26.65 -4.42
CA GLU A 198 -1.87 25.81 -5.63
C GLU A 198 -3.12 24.94 -5.75
N PHE A 199 -3.75 24.58 -4.63
CA PHE A 199 -4.96 23.78 -4.60
C PHE A 199 -6.10 24.56 -3.96
N PRO A 200 -7.29 24.59 -4.58
CA PRO A 200 -8.47 25.21 -3.97
C PRO A 200 -8.85 24.45 -2.70
N SER A 201 -9.47 25.15 -1.74
CA SER A 201 -9.94 24.57 -0.49
C SER A 201 -10.96 23.43 -0.67
N SER A 202 -11.62 23.36 -1.83
CA SER A 202 -12.52 22.25 -2.18
C SER A 202 -11.78 20.94 -2.49
N ILE A 203 -10.50 21.01 -2.86
CA ILE A 203 -9.65 19.85 -3.14
C ILE A 203 -8.74 19.55 -1.95
N LEU A 204 -8.19 20.58 -1.31
CA LEU A 204 -7.18 20.44 -0.27
C LEU A 204 -7.78 20.46 1.13
N SER A 205 -7.65 19.35 1.85
CA SER A 205 -7.91 19.24 3.29
C SER A 205 -6.59 19.17 4.05
N ILE A 206 -6.40 20.08 5.01
CA ILE A 206 -5.22 20.13 5.87
C ILE A 206 -5.66 20.00 7.32
N SER A 207 -5.23 18.91 7.97
CA SER A 207 -5.28 18.78 9.42
C SER A 207 -3.98 19.31 10.04
N LEU A 208 -4.10 19.97 11.18
CA LEU A 208 -2.98 20.46 11.96
C LEU A 208 -3.20 20.04 13.41
N ASP A 209 -2.23 19.33 13.98
CA ASP A 209 -2.06 19.32 15.43
C ASP A 209 -1.61 20.71 15.87
N ASN A 210 -2.36 21.29 16.81
CA ASN A 210 -2.04 22.55 17.48
C ASN A 210 -0.93 22.35 18.51
#